data_AF-A0A529NVM0-F1
#
_entry.id   AF-A0A529NVM0-F1
#
_cell.length_a   1.000
_cell.length_b   1.000
_cell.length_c   1.000
_cell.angle_alpha   90.00
_cell.angle_beta   90.00
_cell.angle_gamma   90.00
#
_symmetry.space_group_name_H-M   'P 1'
#
loop_
_entity.id
_entity.type
_entity.pdbx_description
1 polymer ?
#
loop_
_entity_poly.entity_id
_entity_poly.type
_entity_poly.pdbx_seq_one_letter_code
_entity_poly.pdbx_strand_id
1 'polypeptide(L)' 'LKGALAVFDCELIDTKDLATHRVLFGKVTGLRIGDNLRPLIYHGRGYRAL' A
#
# COMPACT_ATOMS: atom_id res chain seq x y z
N LEU A 1 9.95 -4.22 0.62
CA LEU A 1 10.50 -3.84 1.96
C LEU A 1 10.67 -5.10 2.82
N LYS A 2 11.84 -5.31 3.41
CA LYS A 2 12.05 -6.39 4.40
C LYS A 2 11.30 -6.02 5.69
N GLY A 3 10.58 -6.97 6.29
CA GLY A 3 9.79 -6.73 7.51
C GLY A 3 8.42 -6.06 7.30
N ALA A 4 7.97 -5.86 6.05
CA ALA A 4 6.61 -5.39 5.78
C ALA A 4 5.57 -6.46 6.11
N LEU A 5 4.43 -6.01 6.66
CA LEU A 5 3.27 -6.85 6.97
C LEU A 5 2.66 -7.55 5.76
N ALA A 6 2.63 -6.86 4.62
CA ALA A 6 2.21 -7.41 3.36
C ALA A 6 2.98 -6.74 2.22
N VAL A 7 3.22 -7.48 1.16
CA VAL A 7 3.77 -6.98 -0.10
C VAL A 7 2.89 -7.46 -1.24
N PHE A 8 2.54 -6.53 -2.12
CA PHE A 8 1.74 -6.77 -3.31
C PHE A 8 2.59 -6.42 -4.53
N ASP A 9 2.75 -7.38 -5.43
CA ASP A 9 3.31 -7.14 -6.76
C ASP A 9 2.15 -6.80 -7.69
N CYS A 10 2.27 -5.69 -8.44
CA CYS A 10 1.19 -5.15 -9.24
C CYS A 10 1.66 -4.79 -10.65
N GLU A 11 0.82 -5.07 -11.64
CA GLU A 11 0.90 -4.52 -12.99
C GLU A 11 -0.06 -3.34 -13.12
N LEU A 12 0.37 -2.22 -13.70
CA LEU A 12 -0.48 -1.03 -13.89
C LEU A 12 -1.46 -1.30 -15.04
N ILE A 13 -2.76 -1.27 -14.75
CA ILE A 13 -3.82 -1.56 -15.74
C ILE A 13 -4.63 -0.34 -16.13
N ASP A 14 -4.63 0.72 -15.32
CA ASP A 14 -5.32 1.97 -15.64
C ASP A 14 -4.72 3.14 -14.87
N THR A 15 -4.97 4.35 -15.36
CA THR A 15 -4.51 5.60 -14.78
C THR A 15 -5.56 6.68 -15.04
N LYS A 16 -5.96 7.38 -13.98
CA LYS A 16 -6.93 8.49 -14.05
C LYS A 16 -6.31 9.75 -13.46
N ASP A 17 -6.33 10.84 -14.23
CA ASP A 17 -5.94 12.16 -13.72
C ASP A 17 -7.15 12.83 -13.06
N LEU A 18 -7.00 13.20 -11.79
CA LEU A 18 -8.02 13.84 -10.97
C LEU A 18 -7.42 15.12 -10.34
N ALA A 19 -7.69 16.25 -11.00
CA ALA A 19 -7.16 17.56 -10.63
C ALA A 19 -5.63 17.54 -10.46
N THR A 20 -5.13 17.71 -9.24
CA THR A 20 -3.69 17.76 -8.94
C THR A 20 -3.06 16.39 -8.70
N HIS A 21 -3.83 15.30 -8.79
CA HIS A 21 -3.37 13.95 -8.47
C HIS A 21 -3.66 12.98 -9.61
N ARG A 22 -2.93 11.86 -9.59
CA ARG A 22 -3.13 10.73 -10.50
C ARG A 22 -3.46 9.49 -9.70
N VAL A 23 -4.59 8.87 -9.99
CA VAL A 23 -4.99 7.58 -9.41
C VAL A 23 -4.47 6.47 -10.31
N LEU A 24 -3.70 5.55 -9.72
CA LEU A 24 -3.10 4.40 -10.39
C LEU A 24 -3.85 3.13 -9.98
N PHE A 25 -4.37 2.38 -10.95
CA PHE A 25 -5.04 1.11 -10.69
C PHE A 25 -4.11 -0.03 -11.06
N GLY A 26 -3.71 -0.81 -10.06
CA GLY A 26 -2.84 -1.97 -10.23
C GLY A 26 -3.62 -3.28 -10.14
N LYS A 27 -3.38 -4.21 -11.07
CA LYS A 27 -3.78 -5.60 -10.95
C LYS A 27 -2.74 -6.35 -10.13
N VAL A 28 -3.17 -6.97 -9.03
CA VAL A 28 -2.28 -7.78 -8.18
C VAL A 28 -1.88 -9.05 -8.94
N THR A 29 -0.58 -9.28 -9.07
CA THR A 29 0.02 -10.46 -9.70
C THR A 29 0.76 -11.34 -8.69
N GLY A 30 1.09 -10.80 -7.52
CA GLY A 30 1.76 -11.51 -6.43
C GLY A 30 1.38 -10.97 -5.06
N LEU A 31 1.39 -11.86 -4.06
CA LEU A 31 1.10 -11.54 -2.66
C LEU A 31 2.07 -12.27 -1.74
N ARG A 32 2.67 -11.53 -0.81
CA ARG A 32 3.40 -12.12 0.32
C ARG A 32 2.93 -11.47 1.61
N ILE A 33 2.54 -12.31 2.57
CA ILE A 33 2.19 -11.89 3.93
C ILE A 33 3.41 -12.09 4.83
N GLY A 34 3.73 -11.07 5.63
CA GLY A 34 4.79 -11.10 6.64
C GLY A 34 4.28 -11.63 7.98
N ASP A 35 5.08 -11.42 9.02
CA ASP A 35 4.70 -11.81 10.38
C ASP A 35 3.47 -11.03 10.86
N ASN A 36 2.75 -11.58 11.85
CA ASN A 36 1.58 -10.96 12.44
C ASN A 36 1.96 -9.81 13.40
N LEU A 37 2.47 -8.71 12.85
CA LEU A 37 2.83 -7.49 13.58
C LEU A 37 1.64 -6.50 13.62
N ARG A 38 1.70 -5.52 14.52
CA ARG A 38 0.72 -4.43 14.53
C ARG A 38 0.96 -3.49 13.33
N PRO A 39 -0.10 -3.08 12.59
CA PRO A 39 0.05 -2.14 11.49
C PRO A 39 0.47 -0.75 11.96
N LEU A 40 1.33 -0.11 11.17
CA LEU A 40 1.69 1.29 11.34
C LEU A 40 0.58 2.17 10.75
N ILE A 41 0.04 3.08 11.56
CA ILE A 41 -1.03 3.99 11.17
C ILE A 41 -0.49 5.42 11.22
N TYR A 42 -0.77 6.19 10.16
CA TYR A 42 -0.53 7.62 10.14
C TYR A 42 -1.85 8.38 10.32
N HIS A 43 -1.93 9.22 11.35
CA HIS A 43 -3.11 10.03 11.64
C HIS A 43 -2.76 11.27 12.46
N GLY A 44 -3.42 12.39 12.19
CA GLY A 44 -3.19 13.64 12.93
C GLY A 44 -1.76 14.15 12.82
N ARG A 45 -1.06 13.82 11.72
CA ARG A 45 0.37 14.09 11.51
C ARG A 45 1.32 13.33 12.45
N GLY A 46 0.87 12.20 13.00
CA GLY A 46 1.69 11.31 13.83
C GLY A 46 1.57 9.85 13.44
N TYR A 47 2.54 9.05 13.89
CA TYR A 47 2.56 7.59 13.72
C TYR A 47 2.07 6.89 14.99
N ARG A 48 1.29 5.82 14.84
CA ARG A 48 0.78 4.99 15.94
C ARG A 48 0.59 3.54 15.52
N ALA A 49 0.53 2.63 16.49
CA ALA A 49 0.09 1.25 16.29
C ALA A 49 -1.38 1.10 16.70
N LEU A 50 -2.04 0.07 16.15
CA LEU A 50 -3.38 -0.38 16.56
C LEU A 50 -3.35 -1.08 17.93
#